data_AF-A0A9P4PNQ3-F1
#
_entry.id   AF-A0A9P4PNQ3-F1
#
_cell.length_a   1.000
_cell.length_b   1.000
_cell.length_c   1.000
_cell.angle_alpha   90.00
_cell.angle_beta   90.00
_cell.angle_gamma   90.00
#
_symmetry.space_group_name_H-M   'P 1'
#
loop_
_entity.id
_entity.type
_entity.pdbx_description
1 polymer ?
#
loop_
_entity_poly.entity_id
_entity_poly.type
_entity_poly.pdbx_seq_one_letter_code
_entity_poly.pdbx_strand_id
1 'polypeptide(L)'
;MHPQSSYPEVVPSSGPIYSPATGPFPHEAKDTNPTQAPLPHQPAKHTNYARWLLLVVVGIIIAVIAGLAGGFIGKSIEAGIHEEPVGAATPTQPTDSCGAGPTSTRATVLTKTATETLVVQPSATGTVDVPSTGCSGAGNITGQTSFNVNFTTICQTDWPGSDIFAFKSGSVYDCADSCYMWNEYGLRRPRCLASAFVPDWSDSSLAIEELGAPMNCFLKQASNPVTAGVREKVVLVLD
;
A
#
# COMPACT_ATOMS: atom_id res chain seq x y z
N MET A 1 33.21 -9.09 -2.36
CA MET A 1 32.51 -8.82 -1.09
C MET A 1 31.82 -7.48 -1.27
N HIS A 2 30.49 -7.47 -1.44
CA HIS A 2 29.70 -6.24 -1.61
C HIS A 2 29.28 -5.73 -0.22
N PRO A 3 29.44 -4.42 0.08
CA PRO A 3 28.99 -3.86 1.35
C PRO A 3 27.45 -3.86 1.38
N GLN A 4 26.87 -4.51 2.39
CA GLN A 4 25.45 -4.40 2.67
C GLN A 4 25.19 -3.03 3.30
N SER A 5 24.46 -2.17 2.57
CA SER A 5 23.99 -0.89 3.08
C SER A 5 22.75 -1.13 3.94
N SER A 6 22.90 -1.05 5.26
CA SER A 6 21.77 -1.06 6.20
C SER A 6 21.26 0.37 6.37
N TYR A 7 20.19 0.74 5.67
CA TYR A 7 19.46 1.96 6.00
C TYR A 7 18.48 1.68 7.14
N PRO A 8 18.39 2.54 8.16
CA PRO A 8 17.35 2.41 9.18
C PRO A 8 15.99 2.64 8.52
N GLU A 9 15.12 1.64 8.63
CA GLU A 9 13.73 1.73 8.20
C GLU A 9 12.98 2.64 9.18
N VAL A 10 12.90 3.92 8.86
CA VAL A 10 12.10 4.89 9.62
C VAL A 10 10.65 4.73 9.17
N VAL A 11 9.92 3.86 9.87
CA VAL A 11 8.47 3.71 9.68
C VAL A 11 7.79 4.97 10.25
N PRO A 12 7.10 5.79 9.43
CA PRO A 12 6.40 6.97 9.94
C PRO A 12 5.27 6.53 10.88
N SER A 13 5.38 6.86 12.17
CA SER A 13 4.49 6.39 13.25
C SER A 13 3.09 7.04 13.26
N SER A 14 2.71 7.79 12.24
CA SER A 14 1.39 8.42 12.17
C SER A 14 1.09 8.82 10.74
N GLY A 15 0.63 7.86 9.94
CA GLY A 15 -0.07 8.20 8.70
C GLY A 15 -1.31 9.05 9.04
N PRO A 16 -1.74 9.95 8.14
CA PRO A 16 -2.97 10.71 8.35
C PRO A 16 -4.13 9.72 8.59
N ILE A 17 -4.92 10.01 9.63
CA ILE A 17 -6.17 9.30 9.88
C ILE A 17 -7.09 9.66 8.71
N TYR A 18 -7.11 8.80 7.68
CA TYR A 18 -8.14 8.84 6.66
C TYR A 18 -9.46 8.51 7.35
N SER A 19 -10.19 9.56 7.77
CA SER A 19 -11.62 9.43 8.02
C SER A 19 -12.23 8.88 6.74
N PRO A 20 -12.89 7.71 6.75
CA PRO A 20 -13.63 7.26 5.59
C PRO A 20 -14.63 8.35 5.27
N ALA A 21 -14.43 9.05 4.15
CA ALA A 21 -15.36 10.03 3.68
C ALA A 21 -16.66 9.29 3.35
N THR A 22 -17.59 9.29 4.31
CA THR A 22 -19.02 9.06 4.10
C THR A 22 -19.61 10.25 3.35
N GLY A 23 -18.96 10.63 2.25
CA GLY A 23 -19.52 11.53 1.26
C GLY A 23 -20.45 10.71 0.38
N PRO A 24 -21.71 11.14 0.17
CA PRO A 24 -22.52 10.57 -0.88
C PRO A 24 -21.84 10.97 -2.20
N PHE A 25 -21.10 10.05 -2.81
CA PHE A 25 -20.71 10.22 -4.21
C PHE A 25 -22.01 10.40 -5.00
N PRO A 26 -22.25 11.56 -5.63
CA PRO A 26 -23.35 11.66 -6.57
C PRO A 26 -22.94 10.80 -7.77
N HIS A 27 -23.42 9.56 -7.80
CA HIS A 27 -23.55 8.82 -9.04
C HIS A 27 -24.57 9.57 -9.90
N GLU A 28 -24.13 10.63 -10.59
CA GLU A 28 -24.91 11.29 -11.62
C GLU A 28 -24.92 10.41 -12.87
N ALA A 29 -25.57 9.25 -12.76
CA ALA A 29 -26.02 8.49 -13.90
C ALA A 29 -27.35 9.12 -14.34
N LYS A 30 -27.28 10.15 -15.18
CA LYS A 30 -28.42 10.55 -16.00
C LYS A 30 -28.56 9.57 -17.15
N ASP A 31 -28.94 8.34 -16.80
CA ASP A 31 -29.39 7.33 -17.75
C ASP A 31 -30.80 7.71 -18.22
N THR A 32 -30.90 8.44 -19.33
CA THR A 32 -32.09 8.33 -20.18
C THR A 32 -32.04 6.98 -20.88
N ASN A 33 -32.37 5.93 -20.14
CA ASN A 33 -32.60 4.59 -20.69
C ASN A 33 -34.00 4.57 -21.33
N PRO A 34 -34.16 4.22 -22.62
CA PRO A 34 -35.47 3.99 -23.20
C PRO A 34 -36.19 2.87 -22.43
N THR A 35 -37.44 3.12 -22.08
CA THR A 35 -38.39 2.24 -21.40
C THR A 35 -38.24 0.77 -21.81
N GLN A 36 -37.46 0.02 -21.03
CA GLN A 36 -37.34 -1.43 -21.16
C GLN A 36 -38.42 -2.07 -20.28
N ALA A 37 -39.21 -2.95 -20.87
CA ALA A 37 -40.34 -3.60 -20.21
C ALA A 37 -39.90 -4.30 -18.90
N PRO A 38 -40.70 -4.27 -17.82
CA PRO A 38 -40.33 -4.85 -16.54
C PRO A 38 -40.10 -6.36 -16.67
N LEU A 39 -38.85 -6.80 -16.54
CA LEU A 39 -38.54 -8.22 -16.35
C LEU A 39 -38.92 -8.61 -14.92
N PRO A 40 -39.53 -9.78 -14.71
CA PRO A 40 -39.96 -10.24 -13.39
C PRO A 40 -38.75 -10.35 -12.46
N HIS A 41 -38.77 -9.56 -11.39
CA HIS A 41 -37.78 -9.62 -10.32
C HIS A 41 -37.76 -11.03 -9.71
N GLN A 42 -36.70 -11.79 -9.96
CA GLN A 42 -36.39 -12.96 -9.15
C GLN A 42 -35.66 -12.49 -7.88
N PRO A 43 -36.23 -12.70 -6.67
CA PRO A 43 -35.54 -12.37 -5.44
C PRO A 43 -34.35 -13.32 -5.25
N ALA A 44 -33.14 -12.80 -5.41
CA ALA A 44 -31.91 -13.51 -5.06
C ALA A 44 -31.84 -13.68 -3.54
N LYS A 45 -32.40 -14.78 -3.05
CA LYS A 45 -32.47 -15.14 -1.63
C LYS A 45 -31.39 -16.18 -1.34
N HIS A 46 -30.15 -15.75 -1.10
CA HIS A 46 -29.07 -16.53 -0.46
C HIS A 46 -27.82 -15.64 -0.44
N THR A 47 -27.18 -15.32 0.69
CA THR A 47 -25.98 -16.07 1.14
C THR A 47 -25.48 -15.58 2.51
N ASN A 48 -26.30 -14.90 3.32
CA ASN A 48 -25.83 -14.30 4.58
C ASN A 48 -25.41 -15.33 5.65
N TYR A 49 -25.86 -16.59 5.53
CA TYR A 49 -25.50 -17.65 6.48
C TYR A 49 -24.03 -18.09 6.38
N ALA A 50 -23.47 -18.10 5.17
CA ALA A 50 -22.06 -18.49 4.95
C ALA A 50 -21.10 -17.46 5.57
N ARG A 51 -21.46 -16.17 5.51
CA ARG A 51 -20.68 -15.09 6.13
C ARG A 51 -20.70 -15.20 7.66
N TRP A 52 -21.81 -15.64 8.23
CA TRP A 52 -21.95 -15.84 9.68
C TRP A 52 -21.12 -17.03 10.18
N LEU A 53 -21.14 -18.15 9.46
CA LEU A 53 -20.30 -19.32 9.78
C LEU A 53 -18.80 -19.00 9.72
N LEU A 54 -18.38 -18.21 8.72
CA LEU A 54 -16.97 -17.83 8.59
C LEU A 54 -16.47 -17.02 9.79
N LEU A 55 -17.29 -16.09 10.31
CA LEU A 55 -16.93 -15.30 11.49
C LEU A 55 -16.80 -16.16 12.76
N VAL A 56 -17.66 -17.17 12.92
CA VAL A 56 -17.57 -18.11 14.06
C VAL A 56 -16.27 -18.92 14.01
N VAL A 57 -15.89 -19.41 12.82
CA VAL A 57 -14.65 -20.18 12.65
C VAL A 57 -13.42 -19.33 12.95
N VAL A 58 -13.37 -18.09 12.44
CA VAL A 58 -12.25 -17.16 12.72
C VAL A 58 -12.14 -16.85 14.22
N GLY A 59 -13.26 -16.64 14.91
CA GLY A 59 -13.27 -16.39 16.35
C GLY A 59 -12.70 -17.57 17.16
N ILE A 60 -13.03 -18.81 16.79
CA ILE A 60 -12.50 -20.02 17.44
C ILE A 60 -10.98 -20.12 17.24
N ILE A 61 -10.49 -19.85 16.03
CA ILE A 61 -9.04 -19.90 15.73
C ILE A 61 -8.28 -18.88 16.59
N ILE A 62 -8.77 -17.64 16.69
CA ILE A 62 -8.15 -16.60 17.54
C ILE A 62 -8.16 -17.02 19.02
N ALA A 63 -9.25 -17.58 19.51
CA ALA A 63 -9.35 -18.05 20.89
C ALA A 63 -8.35 -19.19 21.20
N VAL A 64 -8.13 -20.12 20.27
CA VAL A 64 -7.13 -21.19 20.42
C VAL A 64 -5.72 -20.62 20.46
N ILE A 65 -5.37 -19.69 19.56
CA ILE A 65 -4.04 -19.05 19.53
C ILE A 65 -3.78 -18.27 20.81
N ALA A 66 -4.77 -17.49 21.28
CA ALA A 66 -4.68 -16.73 22.52
C ALA A 66 -4.54 -17.64 23.76
N GLY A 67 -5.26 -18.77 23.79
CA GLY A 67 -5.16 -19.76 24.86
C GLY A 67 -3.79 -20.45 24.90
N LEU A 68 -3.23 -20.78 23.73
CA LEU A 68 -1.89 -21.36 23.63
C LEU A 68 -0.80 -20.38 24.05
N ALA A 69 -0.90 -19.10 23.68
CA ALA A 69 0.06 -18.07 24.08
C ALA A 69 -0.06 -17.69 25.57
N GLY A 70 -1.28 -17.62 26.10
CA GLY A 70 -1.55 -17.28 27.50
C GLY A 70 -1.25 -18.41 28.50
N GLY A 71 -1.26 -19.67 28.06
CA GLY A 71 -1.06 -20.84 28.92
C GLY A 71 0.36 -21.02 29.48
N PHE A 72 1.36 -20.33 28.93
CA PHE A 72 2.77 -20.51 29.33
C PHE A 72 3.24 -19.62 30.50
N ILE A 73 2.44 -18.65 30.96
CA ILE A 73 2.86 -17.71 32.02
C ILE A 73 2.53 -18.24 33.44
N GLY A 74 1.71 -19.28 33.57
CA GLY A 74 1.17 -19.72 34.87
C GLY A 74 1.97 -20.75 35.66
N LYS A 75 3.19 -21.14 35.27
CA LYS A 75 3.91 -22.29 35.87
C LYS A 75 5.25 -22.00 36.55
N SER A 76 5.52 -20.75 36.92
CA SER A 76 6.86 -20.34 37.41
C SER A 76 6.93 -19.88 38.88
N ILE A 77 5.88 -20.03 39.69
CA ILE A 77 5.89 -19.54 41.08
C ILE A 77 5.62 -20.69 42.06
N GLU A 78 6.45 -21.73 42.03
CA GLU A 78 6.49 -22.70 43.12
C GLU A 78 7.85 -23.41 43.20
N ALA A 79 8.93 -22.63 43.34
CA ALA A 79 10.19 -23.16 43.87
C ALA A 79 11.05 -22.00 44.38
N GLY A 80 11.33 -22.00 45.69
CA GLY A 80 12.51 -21.31 46.23
C GLY A 80 12.27 -20.23 47.26
N ILE A 81 11.40 -20.45 48.26
CA ILE A 81 11.66 -19.89 49.59
C ILE A 81 12.68 -20.84 50.26
N HIS A 82 13.96 -20.50 50.15
CA HIS A 82 14.97 -20.94 51.10
C HIS A 82 15.82 -19.73 51.46
N GLU A 83 15.60 -19.28 52.69
CA GLU A 83 16.46 -18.37 53.43
C GLU A 83 17.83 -19.04 53.65
N GLU A 84 18.92 -18.30 53.47
CA GLU A 84 19.88 -18.06 54.56
C GLU A 84 20.97 -17.02 54.16
N PRO A 85 21.62 -16.39 55.16
CA PRO A 85 22.07 -15.01 55.07
C PRO A 85 23.61 -14.85 55.10
N VAL A 86 24.05 -13.62 54.80
CA VAL A 86 25.28 -12.95 55.28
C VAL A 86 26.64 -13.60 54.94
N GLY A 87 27.45 -12.84 54.19
CA GLY A 87 28.88 -13.10 54.07
C GLY A 87 29.61 -12.07 53.21
N ALA A 88 30.07 -10.99 53.84
CA ALA A 88 30.98 -10.02 53.25
C ALA A 88 32.36 -10.65 52.92
N ALA A 89 32.92 -10.35 51.73
CA ALA A 89 34.36 -10.24 51.45
C ALA A 89 34.55 -9.94 49.95
N THR A 90 34.98 -8.74 49.57
CA THR A 90 36.37 -8.40 49.18
C THR A 90 36.67 -8.66 47.69
N PRO A 91 37.15 -7.65 46.93
CA PRO A 91 37.52 -7.80 45.54
C PRO A 91 38.88 -8.51 45.44
N THR A 92 38.99 -9.52 44.58
CA THR A 92 40.30 -10.10 44.25
C THR A 92 40.40 -10.30 42.75
N GLN A 93 41.19 -9.39 42.17
CA GLN A 93 41.82 -9.48 40.87
C GLN A 93 42.60 -10.80 40.73
N PRO A 94 42.65 -11.38 39.53
CA PRO A 94 43.87 -12.06 39.11
C PRO A 94 44.41 -11.51 37.79
N THR A 95 45.69 -11.22 37.91
CA THR A 95 46.78 -11.03 36.96
C THR A 95 46.82 -12.03 35.79
N ASP A 96 47.10 -11.47 34.61
CA ASP A 96 47.99 -11.92 33.54
C ASP A 96 48.24 -13.42 33.31
N SER A 97 47.94 -13.85 32.07
CA SER A 97 48.82 -14.78 31.36
C SER A 97 48.89 -14.46 29.86
N CYS A 98 50.12 -14.41 29.38
CA CYS A 98 50.56 -14.03 28.04
C CYS A 98 50.02 -14.92 26.92
N GLY A 99 49.65 -14.30 25.80
CA GLY A 99 49.45 -14.97 24.52
C GLY A 99 49.73 -13.98 23.37
N ALA A 100 50.92 -14.10 22.77
CA ALA A 100 51.36 -13.30 21.63
C ALA A 100 50.56 -13.64 20.35
N GLY A 101 50.09 -12.63 19.62
CA GLY A 101 49.43 -12.79 18.33
C GLY A 101 48.96 -11.44 17.75
N PRO A 102 48.96 -11.26 16.41
CA PRO A 102 49.48 -10.06 15.77
C PRO A 102 48.56 -8.83 15.80
N THR A 103 49.24 -7.69 15.83
CA THR A 103 48.81 -6.31 15.56
C THR A 103 47.61 -6.20 14.62
N SER A 104 46.50 -5.69 15.16
CA SER A 104 45.46 -5.03 14.38
C SER A 104 45.14 -3.70 15.04
N THR A 105 45.71 -2.63 14.47
CA THR A 105 45.44 -1.24 14.82
C THR A 105 43.96 -0.94 14.61
N ARG A 106 43.15 -1.05 15.67
CA ARG A 106 41.76 -0.60 15.65
C ARG A 106 41.72 0.84 16.14
N ALA A 107 41.54 1.77 15.20
CA ALA A 107 41.27 3.16 15.52
C ALA A 107 39.96 3.25 16.31
N THR A 108 40.03 3.68 17.56
CA THR A 108 38.88 4.05 18.37
C THR A 108 38.36 5.40 17.87
N VAL A 109 37.45 5.38 16.88
CA VAL A 109 36.69 6.56 16.51
C VAL A 109 35.61 6.75 17.58
N LEU A 110 35.85 7.73 18.45
CA LEU A 110 34.91 8.17 19.46
C LEU A 110 33.81 9.00 18.77
N THR A 111 32.81 8.34 18.19
CA THR A 111 31.66 9.02 17.58
C THR A 111 30.74 9.51 18.70
N LYS A 112 30.92 10.77 19.12
CA LYS A 112 29.89 11.51 19.86
C LYS A 112 28.65 11.58 18.96
N THR A 113 27.67 10.75 19.25
CA THR A 113 26.34 10.83 18.63
C THR A 113 25.64 12.01 19.29
N ALA A 114 25.78 13.19 18.69
CA ALA A 114 24.92 14.31 19.00
C ALA A 114 23.53 13.94 18.48
N THR A 115 22.61 13.64 19.40
CA THR A 115 21.18 13.51 19.10
C THR A 115 20.67 14.90 18.76
N GLU A 116 20.89 15.34 17.52
CA GLU A 116 20.18 16.48 16.96
C GLU A 116 18.75 16.00 16.68
N THR A 117 17.84 16.45 17.52
CA THR A 117 16.39 16.36 17.28
C THR A 117 16.11 17.21 16.04
N LEU A 118 16.18 16.58 14.85
CA LEU A 118 15.73 17.18 13.61
C LEU A 118 14.23 17.42 13.74
N VAL A 119 13.88 18.62 14.18
CA VAL A 119 12.55 19.18 13.96
C VAL A 119 12.43 19.32 12.45
N VAL A 120 11.80 18.32 11.82
CA VAL A 120 11.40 18.38 10.40
C VAL A 120 10.33 19.45 10.32
N GLN A 121 10.77 20.70 10.22
CA GLN A 121 9.92 21.81 9.86
C GLN A 121 9.48 21.54 8.42
N PRO A 122 8.18 21.37 8.13
CA PRO A 122 7.68 21.17 6.77
C PRO A 122 7.91 22.47 6.00
N SER A 123 9.12 22.65 5.50
CA SER A 123 9.59 23.84 4.82
C SER A 123 10.01 23.43 3.42
N ALA A 124 9.00 23.28 2.57
CA ALA A 124 9.12 23.54 1.16
C ALA A 124 7.71 23.58 0.58
N THR A 125 7.27 24.76 0.17
CA THR A 125 6.30 24.92 -0.92
C THR A 125 6.99 24.39 -2.19
N GLY A 126 7.18 23.07 -2.27
CA GLY A 126 7.72 22.41 -3.43
C GLY A 126 6.62 22.34 -4.48
N THR A 127 6.87 22.89 -5.66
CA THR A 127 6.07 22.58 -6.84
C THR A 127 6.17 21.08 -7.09
N VAL A 128 5.05 20.37 -7.03
CA VAL A 128 5.01 18.95 -7.40
C VAL A 128 5.17 18.90 -8.91
N ASP A 129 6.27 18.34 -9.38
CA ASP A 129 6.48 18.15 -10.81
C ASP A 129 5.40 17.21 -11.36
N VAL A 130 4.66 17.69 -12.35
CA VAL A 130 3.64 16.88 -13.04
C VAL A 130 4.37 15.84 -13.89
N PRO A 131 4.13 14.53 -13.66
CA PRO A 131 4.84 13.49 -14.39
C PRO A 131 4.48 13.56 -15.87
N SER A 132 5.51 13.53 -16.73
CA SER A 132 5.30 13.50 -18.18
C SER A 132 4.67 12.16 -18.58
N THR A 133 3.60 12.24 -19.36
CA THR A 133 2.89 11.08 -19.91
C THR A 133 3.44 10.63 -21.26
N GLY A 134 4.33 11.44 -21.87
CA GLY A 134 4.77 11.27 -23.26
C GLY A 134 3.76 11.75 -24.31
N CYS A 135 2.51 12.06 -23.91
CA CYS A 135 1.47 12.55 -24.81
C CYS A 135 1.71 14.02 -25.19
N SER A 136 1.85 14.31 -26.49
CA SER A 136 1.88 15.68 -27.03
C SER A 136 0.58 16.10 -27.73
N GLY A 137 -0.45 15.25 -27.68
CA GLY A 137 -1.76 15.46 -28.29
C GLY A 137 -2.58 14.16 -28.37
N ALA A 138 -3.59 14.13 -29.22
CA ALA A 138 -4.33 12.90 -29.53
C ALA A 138 -3.40 11.92 -30.29
N GLY A 139 -3.24 10.71 -29.77
CA GLY A 139 -2.36 9.71 -30.35
C GLY A 139 -2.19 8.49 -29.46
N ASN A 140 -1.49 7.49 -30.00
CA ASN A 140 -1.17 6.26 -29.31
C ASN A 140 0.35 6.17 -29.11
N ILE A 141 0.78 5.84 -27.90
CA ILE A 141 2.18 5.63 -27.55
C ILE A 141 2.30 4.23 -26.97
N THR A 142 3.20 3.42 -27.51
CA THR A 142 3.48 2.09 -26.96
C THR A 142 4.54 2.21 -25.88
N GLY A 143 4.32 1.55 -24.75
CA GLY A 143 5.26 1.44 -23.65
C GLY A 143 5.42 -0.01 -23.21
N GLN A 144 6.30 -0.23 -22.26
CA GLN A 144 6.50 -1.52 -21.61
C GLN A 144 6.53 -1.33 -20.10
N THR A 145 5.82 -2.19 -19.38
CA THR A 145 5.80 -2.21 -17.90
C THR A 145 7.14 -2.67 -17.33
N SER A 146 7.35 -2.48 -16.03
CA SER A 146 8.50 -3.08 -15.34
C SER A 146 8.52 -4.61 -15.39
N PHE A 147 7.37 -5.23 -15.70
CA PHE A 147 7.17 -6.68 -15.88
C PHE A 147 7.33 -7.15 -17.34
N ASN A 148 7.88 -6.31 -18.23
CA ASN A 148 8.04 -6.60 -19.67
C ASN A 148 6.72 -6.82 -20.43
N VAL A 149 5.60 -6.31 -19.92
CA VAL A 149 4.29 -6.37 -20.60
C VAL A 149 4.13 -5.12 -21.46
N ASN A 150 3.82 -5.32 -22.74
CA ASN A 150 3.56 -4.21 -23.64
C ASN A 150 2.19 -3.61 -23.31
N PHE A 151 2.11 -2.28 -23.39
CA PHE A 151 0.86 -1.57 -23.28
C PHE A 151 0.81 -0.44 -24.28
N THR A 152 -0.41 -0.08 -24.68
CA THR A 152 -0.65 1.10 -25.51
C THR A 152 -1.33 2.17 -24.68
N THR A 153 -0.65 3.30 -24.54
CA THR A 153 -1.19 4.56 -24.04
C THR A 153 -2.00 5.24 -25.13
N ILE A 154 -3.29 5.44 -24.92
CA ILE A 154 -4.18 6.25 -25.74
C ILE A 154 -4.34 7.60 -25.04
N CYS A 155 -3.82 8.65 -25.66
CA CYS A 155 -3.84 9.99 -25.13
C CYS A 155 -5.22 10.65 -25.29
N GLN A 156 -5.55 11.58 -24.39
CA GLN A 156 -6.77 12.39 -24.42
C GLN A 156 -8.09 11.61 -24.54
N THR A 157 -8.09 10.40 -23.98
CA THR A 157 -9.22 9.46 -24.09
C THR A 157 -9.51 8.88 -22.72
N ASP A 158 -10.77 8.85 -22.29
CA ASP A 158 -11.18 8.05 -21.14
C ASP A 158 -11.56 6.63 -21.55
N TRP A 159 -11.28 5.66 -20.69
CA TRP A 159 -11.74 4.30 -20.92
C TRP A 159 -13.15 4.13 -20.35
N PRO A 160 -14.11 3.69 -21.17
CA PRO A 160 -15.46 3.45 -20.70
C PRO A 160 -15.48 2.20 -19.82
N GLY A 161 -16.09 2.33 -18.66
CA GLY A 161 -16.03 1.28 -17.65
C GLY A 161 -16.12 1.85 -16.25
N SER A 162 -16.62 1.03 -15.33
CA SER A 162 -16.56 1.37 -13.91
C SER A 162 -15.15 1.17 -13.37
N ASP A 163 -14.77 2.03 -12.45
CA ASP A 163 -13.51 1.90 -11.72
C ASP A 163 -13.60 0.73 -10.74
N ILE A 164 -12.62 -0.17 -10.84
CA ILE A 164 -12.41 -1.30 -9.93
C ILE A 164 -11.74 -0.80 -8.66
N PHE A 165 -10.74 0.05 -8.83
CA PHE A 165 -9.89 0.57 -7.77
C PHE A 165 -9.28 1.90 -8.20
N ALA A 166 -9.08 2.81 -7.25
CA ALA A 166 -8.46 4.11 -7.50
C ALA A 166 -7.40 4.37 -6.44
N PHE A 167 -6.24 4.87 -6.86
CA PHE A 167 -5.12 5.18 -5.97
C PHE A 167 -4.25 6.30 -6.56
N LYS A 168 -3.31 6.80 -5.76
CA LYS A 168 -2.32 7.78 -6.21
C LYS A 168 -1.09 7.08 -6.76
N SER A 169 -0.76 7.39 -8.00
CA SER A 169 0.38 6.87 -8.76
C SER A 169 1.37 7.98 -9.08
N GLY A 170 2.67 7.68 -9.05
CA GLY A 170 3.75 8.62 -9.40
C GLY A 170 3.94 8.80 -10.91
N SER A 171 3.55 7.80 -11.69
CA SER A 171 3.68 7.81 -13.14
C SER A 171 2.57 7.03 -13.85
N VAL A 172 2.49 7.19 -15.17
CA VAL A 172 1.65 6.38 -16.06
C VAL A 172 2.08 4.90 -16.00
N TYR A 173 3.38 4.63 -15.92
CA TYR A 173 3.93 3.27 -15.85
C TYR A 173 3.51 2.55 -14.57
N ASP A 174 3.60 3.20 -13.42
CA ASP A 174 3.16 2.63 -12.14
C ASP A 174 1.65 2.32 -12.14
N CYS A 175 0.87 3.16 -12.84
CA CYS A 175 -0.56 2.95 -13.04
C CYS A 175 -0.86 1.75 -13.96
N ALA A 176 -0.04 1.53 -15.00
CA ALA A 176 -0.11 0.35 -15.86
C ALA A 176 0.29 -0.93 -15.10
N ASP A 177 1.42 -0.88 -14.39
CA ASP A 177 1.96 -1.97 -13.58
C ASP A 177 0.95 -2.45 -12.54
N SER A 178 0.23 -1.53 -11.92
CA SER A 178 -0.82 -1.86 -10.96
C SER A 178 -2.00 -2.59 -11.58
N CYS A 179 -2.37 -2.28 -12.83
CA CYS A 179 -3.42 -3.02 -13.56
C CYS A 179 -2.97 -4.46 -13.86
N TYR A 180 -1.71 -4.62 -14.28
CA TYR A 180 -1.11 -5.93 -14.48
C TYR A 180 -1.07 -6.73 -13.16
N MET A 181 -0.60 -6.10 -12.08
CA MET A 181 -0.52 -6.73 -10.76
C MET A 181 -1.88 -7.09 -10.18
N TRP A 182 -2.90 -6.28 -10.45
CA TRP A 182 -4.28 -6.60 -10.11
C TRP A 182 -4.75 -7.87 -10.81
N ASN A 183 -4.38 -8.08 -12.08
CA ASN A 183 -4.77 -9.27 -12.82
C ASN A 183 -4.02 -10.53 -12.39
N GLU A 184 -2.73 -10.39 -12.06
CA GLU A 184 -1.87 -11.51 -11.69
C GLU A 184 -2.16 -12.00 -10.26
N TYR A 185 -2.29 -11.07 -9.31
CA TYR A 185 -2.46 -11.40 -7.88
C TYR A 185 -3.86 -11.16 -7.34
N GLY A 186 -4.76 -10.55 -8.12
CA GLY A 186 -6.14 -10.32 -7.72
C GLY A 186 -6.88 -11.63 -7.51
N LEU A 187 -7.15 -11.96 -6.25
CA LEU A 187 -7.85 -13.19 -5.87
C LEU A 187 -9.28 -13.27 -6.42
N ARG A 188 -9.86 -12.19 -6.97
CA ARG A 188 -11.24 -12.12 -7.46
C ARG A 188 -11.42 -11.15 -8.63
N ARG A 189 -12.45 -11.43 -9.45
CA ARG A 189 -13.01 -10.49 -10.43
C ARG A 189 -13.45 -9.18 -9.77
N PRO A 190 -13.42 -8.06 -10.49
CA PRO A 190 -13.21 -7.96 -11.94
C PRO A 190 -11.76 -7.87 -12.42
N ARG A 191 -11.52 -8.27 -13.68
CA ARG A 191 -10.22 -8.09 -14.35
C ARG A 191 -10.04 -6.64 -14.73
N CYS A 192 -8.84 -6.12 -14.51
CA CYS A 192 -8.41 -4.83 -15.02
C CYS A 192 -8.11 -4.96 -16.51
N LEU A 193 -8.82 -4.21 -17.35
CA LEU A 193 -8.60 -4.23 -18.81
C LEU A 193 -7.91 -2.96 -19.28
N ALA A 194 -8.09 -1.87 -18.55
CA ALA A 194 -7.36 -0.65 -18.76
C ALA A 194 -7.08 0.05 -17.44
N SER A 195 -6.10 0.92 -17.43
CA SER A 195 -5.97 1.94 -16.39
C SER A 195 -6.07 3.33 -17.00
N ALA A 196 -6.69 4.26 -16.27
CA ALA A 196 -6.78 5.66 -16.64
C ALA A 196 -5.92 6.48 -15.69
N PHE A 197 -5.00 7.27 -16.24
CA PHE A 197 -4.13 8.16 -15.49
C PHE A 197 -4.42 9.62 -15.85
N VAL A 198 -4.56 10.48 -14.85
CA VAL A 198 -4.78 11.92 -15.00
C VAL A 198 -3.57 12.66 -14.43
N PRO A 199 -2.65 13.15 -15.27
CA PRO A 199 -1.40 13.76 -14.80
C PRO A 199 -1.65 14.99 -13.92
N ASP A 200 -2.61 15.84 -14.27
CA ASP A 200 -2.91 17.07 -13.52
C ASP A 200 -3.38 16.79 -12.07
N TRP A 201 -3.96 15.62 -11.83
CA TRP A 201 -4.36 15.15 -10.50
C TRP A 201 -3.19 14.63 -9.65
N SER A 202 -1.94 14.76 -10.13
CA SER A 202 -0.77 14.61 -9.26
C SER A 202 -0.78 15.64 -8.11
N ASP A 203 -1.33 16.83 -8.36
CA ASP A 203 -1.74 17.75 -7.31
C ASP A 203 -3.05 17.26 -6.68
N SER A 204 -2.94 16.76 -5.45
CA SER A 204 -4.06 16.21 -4.70
C SER A 204 -5.17 17.25 -4.48
N SER A 205 -4.84 18.54 -4.47
CA SER A 205 -5.79 19.62 -4.23
C SER A 205 -6.80 19.72 -5.38
N LEU A 206 -6.29 19.66 -6.62
CA LEU A 206 -7.11 19.67 -7.84
C LEU A 206 -7.97 18.41 -7.93
N ALA A 207 -7.40 17.25 -7.60
CA ALA A 207 -8.12 15.98 -7.59
C ALA A 207 -9.28 15.96 -6.57
N ILE A 208 -9.05 16.50 -5.36
CA ILE A 208 -10.10 16.62 -4.33
C ILE A 208 -11.20 17.59 -4.77
N GLU A 209 -10.84 18.70 -5.44
CA GLU A 209 -11.84 19.66 -5.93
C GLU A 209 -12.76 19.02 -6.99
N GLU A 210 -12.20 18.25 -7.93
CA GLU A 210 -12.98 17.67 -9.03
C GLU A 210 -13.70 16.37 -8.69
N LEU A 211 -13.07 15.48 -7.91
CA LEU A 211 -13.57 14.13 -7.61
C LEU A 211 -13.94 13.91 -6.14
N GLY A 212 -13.55 14.82 -5.24
CA GLY A 212 -13.64 14.59 -3.80
C GLY A 212 -12.61 13.57 -3.27
N ALA A 213 -11.65 13.15 -4.09
CA ALA A 213 -10.64 12.16 -3.72
C ALA A 213 -9.27 12.48 -4.36
N PRO A 214 -8.15 12.30 -3.63
CA PRO A 214 -6.80 12.62 -4.11
C PRO A 214 -6.20 11.51 -4.97
N MET A 215 -6.98 10.95 -5.90
CA MET A 215 -6.57 9.82 -6.75
C MET A 215 -6.34 10.29 -8.18
N ASN A 216 -5.28 9.79 -8.81
CA ASN A 216 -4.94 10.10 -10.20
C ASN A 216 -4.82 8.86 -11.10
N CYS A 217 -4.85 7.65 -10.52
CA CYS A 217 -4.85 6.39 -11.26
C CYS A 217 -6.11 5.59 -10.94
N PHE A 218 -6.78 5.10 -11.99
CA PHE A 218 -8.04 4.36 -11.91
C PHE A 218 -7.91 3.06 -12.70
N LEU A 219 -8.03 1.93 -12.03
CA LEU A 219 -8.08 0.61 -12.66
C LEU A 219 -9.51 0.37 -13.15
N LYS A 220 -9.71 0.05 -14.42
CA LYS A 220 -11.03 -0.04 -15.04
C LYS A 220 -11.32 -1.44 -15.55
N GLN A 221 -12.57 -1.87 -15.36
CA GLN A 221 -13.14 -3.04 -16.04
C GLN A 221 -13.87 -2.59 -17.29
N ALA A 222 -13.88 -3.41 -18.35
CA ALA A 222 -14.74 -3.10 -19.50
C ALA A 222 -16.20 -3.35 -19.14
N SER A 223 -17.05 -2.38 -19.48
CA SER A 223 -18.49 -2.57 -19.55
C SER A 223 -18.93 -2.27 -20.98
N ASN A 224 -18.88 -3.27 -21.87
CA ASN A 224 -19.30 -3.19 -23.28
C ASN A 224 -18.48 -2.20 -24.15
N PRO A 225 -18.62 -2.18 -25.51
CA PRO A 225 -17.62 -1.61 -26.40
C PRO A 225 -17.50 -0.10 -26.33
N VAL A 226 -16.28 0.37 -26.59
CA VAL A 226 -15.75 1.68 -26.29
C VAL A 226 -16.56 2.83 -26.91
N THR A 227 -17.32 3.58 -26.10
CA THR A 227 -17.69 4.97 -26.42
C THR A 227 -16.75 5.91 -25.67
N ALA A 228 -15.79 6.48 -26.39
CA ALA A 228 -14.80 7.40 -25.86
C ALA A 228 -15.46 8.68 -25.33
N GLY A 229 -15.24 9.00 -24.06
CA GLY A 229 -15.56 10.31 -23.48
C GLY A 229 -14.40 11.28 -23.68
N VAL A 230 -14.71 12.54 -24.00
CA VAL A 230 -13.73 13.60 -24.23
C VAL A 230 -13.30 14.19 -22.88
N ARG A 231 -12.27 13.59 -22.26
CA ARG A 231 -11.48 14.21 -21.18
C ARG A 231 -10.02 13.86 -21.41
N GLU A 232 -9.11 14.75 -21.02
CA GLU A 232 -7.68 14.49 -21.10
C GLU A 232 -7.30 13.40 -20.10
N LYS A 233 -7.35 12.15 -20.57
CA LYS A 233 -7.01 10.97 -19.80
C LYS A 233 -6.10 10.09 -20.63
N VAL A 234 -5.19 9.42 -19.94
CA VAL A 234 -4.22 8.52 -20.52
C VAL A 234 -4.73 7.11 -20.24
N VAL A 235 -5.18 6.43 -21.29
CA VAL A 235 -5.73 5.09 -21.18
C VAL A 235 -4.71 4.06 -21.60
N LEU A 236 -4.45 3.13 -20.72
CA LEU A 236 -3.46 2.08 -20.92
C LEU A 236 -4.19 0.79 -21.23
N VAL A 237 -4.05 0.27 -22.44
CA VAL A 237 -4.60 -1.04 -22.82
C VAL A 237 -3.47 -2.05 -22.74
N LEU A 238 -3.67 -3.10 -21.94
CA LEU A 238 -2.79 -4.26 -21.86
C LEU A 238 -3.11 -5.18 -23.04
N ASP A 239 -2.08 -5.53 -23.81
CA ASP A 239 -2.17 -6.49 -24.93
C ASP A 239 -2.19 -7.96 -24.45
#